data_AF-R6X6G9-F1
#
_entry.id   AF-R6X6G9-F1
#
_cell.length_a   1.000
_cell.length_b   1.000
_cell.length_c   1.000
_cell.angle_alpha   90.00
_cell.angle_beta   90.00
_cell.angle_gamma   90.00
#
_symmetry.space_group_name_H-M   'P 1'
#
loop_
_entity.id
_entity.type
_entity.pdbx_description
1 polymer ?
#
loop_
_entity_poly.entity_id
_entity_poly.type
_entity_poly.pdbx_seq_one_letter_code
_entity_poly.pdbx_strand_id
1 'polypeptide(L)' 'MSPIEYIDGCEINAAMNTIDNRGLNDRPLAMAYVPYQEFEDLYADDEALYNGTLFRKLNLPFVGRRNGK' A
#
# COMPACT_ATOMS: atom_id res chain seq x y z
N MET A 1 44.02 -0.39 13.38
CA MET A 1 42.73 -1.12 13.37
C MET A 1 41.73 -0.21 14.06
N SER A 2 40.84 0.43 13.31
CA SER A 2 39.83 1.33 13.89
C SER A 2 38.81 0.49 14.69
N PRO A 3 38.39 0.92 15.89
CA PRO A 3 37.30 0.25 16.59
C PRO A 3 36.03 0.37 15.75
N ILE A 4 35.28 -0.73 15.63
CA ILE A 4 33.93 -0.70 15.08
C ILE A 4 33.11 0.15 16.05
N GLU A 5 32.60 1.28 15.58
CA GLU A 5 31.71 2.12 16.37
C GLU A 5 30.48 1.29 16.76
N TYR A 6 30.35 1.03 18.06
CA TYR A 6 29.14 0.43 18.63
C TYR A 6 28.06 1.50 18.57
N ILE A 7 27.20 1.41 17.56
CA ILE A 7 26.03 2.29 17.44
C ILE A 7 25.08 1.90 18.57
N ASP A 8 24.89 2.79 19.54
CA ASP A 8 23.92 2.64 20.61
C ASP A 8 22.52 2.48 19.97
N GLY A 9 21.83 1.38 20.28
CA GLY A 9 20.47 1.15 19.79
C GLY A 9 19.47 2.25 20.18
N CYS A 10 19.83 3.09 21.16
CA CYS A 10 19.12 4.31 21.50
C CYS A 10 19.03 5.30 20.31
N GLU A 11 20.10 5.42 19.50
CA GLU A 11 20.16 6.38 18.39
C GLU A 11 19.24 5.99 17.22
N ILE A 12 19.09 4.69 16.95
CA ILE A 12 18.18 4.20 15.89
C ILE A 12 16.71 4.48 16.26
N ASN A 13 16.35 4.26 17.53
CA ASN A 13 14.99 4.54 18.03
C ASN A 13 14.68 6.04 18.03
N ALA A 14 15.66 6.90 18.32
CA ALA A 14 15.49 8.35 18.25
C ALA A 14 15.25 8.83 16.81
N ALA A 15 15.99 8.30 15.83
CA ALA A 15 15.79 8.63 14.41
C ALA A 15 14.41 8.15 13.89
N MET A 16 13.97 6.95 14.26
CA MET A 16 12.63 6.44 13.91
C MET A 16 11.49 7.26 14.53
N ASN A 17 11.71 7.90 15.69
CA ASN A 17 10.74 8.81 16.32
C ASN A 17 10.66 10.19 15.64
N THR A 18 11.63 10.56 14.79
CA THR A 18 11.57 11.79 13.97
C THR A 18 10.85 11.60 12.64
N ILE A 19 10.48 10.36 12.29
CA ILE A 19 9.44 10.11 11.29
C ILE A 19 8.16 10.65 11.89
N ASP A 20 7.94 11.89 11.57
CA ASP A 20 6.79 12.69 11.91
C ASP A 20 5.50 11.95 11.52
N ASN A 21 5.00 11.17 12.46
CA ASN A 21 3.68 10.53 12.46
C ASN A 21 2.59 11.60 12.62
N ARG A 22 2.66 12.69 11.85
CA ARG A 22 1.77 13.87 11.87
C ARG A 22 0.33 13.42 11.54
N GLY A 23 -0.32 12.87 12.56
CA GLY A 23 -1.72 12.45 12.54
C GLY A 23 -1.97 10.98 12.22
N LEU A 24 -1.02 10.05 12.40
CA LEU A 24 -1.29 8.59 12.31
C LEU A 24 -1.58 7.96 13.67
N ASN A 25 -0.99 8.48 14.76
CA ASN A 25 -1.16 7.94 16.11
C ASN A 25 -2.61 8.04 16.63
N ASP A 26 -3.36 9.03 16.14
CA ASP A 26 -4.76 9.27 16.52
C ASP A 26 -5.78 8.70 15.51
N ARG A 27 -5.32 8.03 14.44
CA ARG A 27 -6.21 7.40 13.47
C ARG A 27 -6.54 5.98 13.92
N PRO A 28 -7.81 5.56 13.89
CA PRO A 28 -8.14 4.17 14.13
C PRO A 28 -7.50 3.29 13.05
N LEU A 29 -7.12 2.06 13.43
CA LEU A 29 -6.64 1.05 12.49
C LEU A 29 -7.71 0.81 11.41
N ALA A 30 -7.34 1.03 10.15
CA ALA A 30 -8.21 0.70 9.03
C ALA A 30 -8.22 -0.82 8.80
N MET A 31 -9.41 -1.41 8.75
CA MET A 31 -9.61 -2.81 8.40
C MET A 31 -10.65 -2.90 7.28
N ALA A 32 -10.42 -3.78 6.32
CA ALA A 32 -11.36 -4.09 5.26
C ALA A 32 -11.55 -5.60 5.16
N TYR A 33 -12.80 -6.04 5.04
CA TYR A 33 -13.13 -7.43 4.75
C TYR A 33 -13.13 -7.62 3.24
N VAL A 34 -12.07 -8.27 2.73
CA VAL A 34 -11.93 -8.55 1.31
C VAL A 34 -12.45 -9.96 1.04
N PRO A 35 -13.37 -10.15 0.08
CA PRO A 35 -13.84 -11.48 -0.28
C PRO A 35 -12.70 -12.32 -0.89
N TYR A 36 -12.78 -13.63 -0.74
CA TYR A 36 -11.88 -14.55 -1.43
C TYR A 36 -12.06 -14.40 -2.95
N GLN A 37 -10.94 -14.27 -3.67
CA GLN A 37 -10.92 -14.05 -5.11
C GLN A 37 -10.23 -15.23 -5.79
N GLU A 38 -10.97 -15.93 -6.65
CA GLU A 38 -10.42 -17.01 -7.47
C GLU A 38 -9.56 -16.45 -8.62
N PHE A 39 -8.53 -17.20 -9.00
CA PHE A 39 -7.61 -16.88 -10.08
C PHE A 39 -8.16 -17.39 -11.41
N GLU A 40 -9.25 -16.76 -11.83
CA GLU A 40 -9.93 -17.02 -13.10
C GLU A 40 -9.82 -15.78 -14.01
N ASP A 41 -9.81 -16.02 -15.33
CA ASP A 41 -9.90 -14.97 -16.36
C ASP A 41 -8.87 -13.84 -16.18
N LEU A 42 -7.59 -14.22 -16.20
CA LEU A 42 -6.47 -13.31 -16.02
C LEU A 42 -6.05 -12.65 -17.34
N TYR A 43 -5.48 -11.45 -17.23
CA TYR A 43 -4.70 -10.84 -18.31
C TYR A 43 -3.35 -11.57 -18.49
N ALA A 44 -2.78 -11.48 -19.69
CA ALA A 44 -1.36 -11.80 -19.88
C ALA A 44 -0.49 -10.74 -19.17
N ASP A 45 0.76 -11.07 -18.88
CA ASP A 45 1.65 -10.24 -18.03
C ASP A 45 1.81 -8.80 -18.54
N ASP A 46 1.92 -8.63 -19.86
CA ASP A 46 2.03 -7.34 -20.55
C ASP A 46 0.73 -6.53 -20.48
N GLU A 47 -0.41 -7.18 -20.70
CA GLU A 47 -1.73 -6.56 -20.60
C GLU A 47 -2.09 -6.20 -19.14
N ALA A 48 -1.71 -7.03 -18.17
CA ALA A 48 -2.00 -6.82 -16.76
C ALA A 48 -1.34 -5.55 -16.23
N LEU A 49 -0.07 -5.31 -16.62
CA LEU A 49 0.66 -4.11 -16.23
C LEU A 49 0.00 -2.85 -16.80
N TYR A 50 -0.46 -2.90 -18.05
CA TYR A 50 -1.14 -1.77 -18.68
C TYR A 50 -2.50 -1.47 -18.01
N ASN A 51 -3.27 -2.50 -17.67
CA ASN A 51 -4.59 -2.33 -17.05
C ASN A 51 -4.52 -2.08 -15.53
N GLY A 52 -3.38 -2.33 -14.88
CA GLY A 52 -3.20 -2.14 -13.44
C GLY A 52 -3.84 -3.23 -12.58
N THR A 53 -4.28 -4.34 -13.18
CA THR A 53 -4.85 -5.50 -12.50
C THR A 53 -4.60 -6.76 -13.33
N LEU A 54 -4.30 -7.87 -12.66
CA LEU A 54 -4.25 -9.20 -13.29
C LEU A 54 -5.66 -9.72 -13.63
N PHE A 55 -6.66 -9.35 -12.84
CA PHE A 55 -8.01 -9.88 -12.95
C PHE A 55 -8.84 -9.05 -13.93
N ARG A 56 -9.24 -9.63 -15.07
CA ARG A 56 -10.06 -8.95 -16.09
C ARG A 56 -11.37 -8.44 -15.49
N LYS A 57 -11.97 -9.21 -14.60
CA LYS A 57 -13.21 -8.88 -13.87
C LYS A 57 -13.13 -7.59 -13.03
N LEU A 58 -11.93 -7.19 -12.59
CA LEU A 58 -11.72 -5.96 -11.81
C LEU A 58 -11.45 -4.74 -12.69
N ASN A 59 -11.20 -4.93 -13.99
CA ASN A 59 -11.01 -3.83 -14.94
C ASN A 59 -12.38 -3.27 -15.39
N LEU A 60 -13.00 -2.50 -14.51
CA LEU A 60 -14.31 -1.89 -14.74
C LEU A 60 -14.15 -0.54 -15.43
N PRO A 61 -15.02 -0.18 -16.40
CA PRO A 61 -14.97 1.13 -17.01
C PRO A 61 -15.20 2.21 -15.95
N PHE A 62 -14.44 3.30 -16.04
CA PHE A 62 -14.64 4.44 -15.16
C PHE A 62 -15.96 5.14 -15.51
N VAL A 63 -17.02 4.77 -14.80
CA VAL A 63 -18.31 5.47 -14.87
C VAL A 63 -18.27 6.60 -13.85
N GLY A 64 -17.55 7.67 -14.17
CA GLY A 64 -17.54 8.87 -13.35
C GLY A 64 -18.97 9.30 -13.02
N ARG A 65 -19.29 9.43 -11.74
CA ARG A 65 -20.64 9.80 -11.30
C ARG A 65 -20.84 11.29 -11.58
N ARG A 66 -21.44 11.63 -12.73
CA ARG A 66 -21.99 12.98 -12.95
C ARG A 66 -23.20 13.11 -12.03
N ASN A 67 -23.03 13.77 -10.88
CA ASN A 67 -24.15 14.17 -10.04
C ASN A 67 -25.09 15.03 -10.90
N GLY A 68 -26.16 14.41 -11.40
CA GLY A 68 -27.23 15.07 -12.11
C GLY A 68 -28.25 15.57 -11.11
N LYS A 69 -28.14 16.85 -10.78
CA LYS A 69 -28.99 17.67 -9.89
C LYS A 69 -28.77 17.48 -8.39
#